data_AF-A0A939UPQ0-F1
#
_entry.id   AF-A0A939UPQ0-F1
#
_cell.length_a   1.000
_cell.length_b   1.000
_cell.length_c   1.000
_cell.angle_alpha   90.00
_cell.angle_beta   90.00
_cell.angle_gamma   90.00
#
_symmetry.space_group_name_H-M   'P 1'
#
loop_
_entity.id
_entity.type
_entity.pdbx_description
1 polymer ?
#
loop_
_entity_poly.entity_id
_entity_poly.type
_entity_poly.pdbx_seq_one_letter_code
_entity_poly.pdbx_strand_id
1 'polypeptide(L)'
;VDCATLMNKGLEVIEAKWLFDLEPEQVSVVQHRESIVHSMVEFVDSAVIAQLGVPDMRVPIQYALLFPERAASGLPGLDLVKAGTLHFEEPDTARFPALELALSALRAGGSVPCVMSAADKAAVELFLDGKIGFLDIVPIVEKEMERTGYAPDPSLEEIIALNDEVEQRVLKDYGSG
;
A
#
# COMPACT_ATOMS: atom_id res chain seq x y z
N VAL A 1 -4.53 -8.30 -6.68
CA VAL A 1 -3.19 -8.90 -6.85
C VAL A 1 -2.25 -8.33 -5.80
N ASP A 2 -2.40 -7.04 -5.52
CA ASP A 2 -1.56 -6.23 -4.65
C ASP A 2 -1.60 -6.66 -3.18
N CYS A 3 -2.75 -7.12 -2.68
CA CYS A 3 -2.82 -7.71 -1.33
C CYS A 3 -2.00 -9.02 -1.24
N ALA A 4 -1.87 -9.77 -2.35
CA ALA A 4 -1.11 -11.02 -2.38
C ALA A 4 0.40 -10.79 -2.56
N THR A 5 0.80 -9.69 -3.21
CA THR A 5 2.22 -9.28 -3.33
C THR A 5 2.70 -8.46 -2.12
N LEU A 6 1.78 -7.96 -1.29
CA LEU A 6 1.95 -6.91 -0.29
C LEU A 6 2.23 -5.51 -0.86
N MET A 7 2.11 -5.30 -2.18
CA MET A 7 2.20 -3.96 -2.77
C MET A 7 1.11 -3.03 -2.22
N ASN A 8 -0.11 -3.54 -1.97
CA ASN A 8 -1.20 -2.75 -1.38
C ASN A 8 -0.79 -2.15 -0.03
N LYS A 9 -0.11 -2.95 0.81
CA LYS A 9 0.39 -2.46 2.11
C LYS A 9 1.50 -1.43 1.92
N GLY A 10 2.35 -1.61 0.90
CA GLY A 10 3.37 -0.63 0.52
C GLY A 10 2.79 0.72 0.13
N LEU A 11 1.73 0.74 -0.69
CA LEU A 11 1.02 1.96 -1.06
C LEU A 11 0.37 2.63 0.16
N GLU A 12 -0.30 1.87 1.02
CA GLU A 12 -0.89 2.38 2.27
C GLU A 12 0.14 3.03 3.19
N VAL A 13 1.38 2.52 3.24
CA VAL A 13 2.48 3.12 4.01
C VAL A 13 2.88 4.49 3.44
N ILE A 14 2.98 4.61 2.12
CA ILE A 14 3.25 5.89 1.44
C ILE A 14 2.11 6.87 1.68
N GLU A 15 0.85 6.44 1.56
CA GLU A 15 -0.32 7.26 1.81
C GLU A 15 -0.39 7.75 3.26
N ALA A 16 -0.15 6.87 4.24
CA ALA A 16 -0.16 7.22 5.65
C ALA A 16 0.88 8.30 5.98
N LYS A 17 2.10 8.18 5.41
CA LYS A 17 3.14 9.19 5.55
C LYS A 17 2.65 10.57 5.12
N TRP A 18 2.00 10.66 3.96
CA TRP A 18 1.53 11.93 3.42
C TRP A 18 0.28 12.46 4.12
N LEU A 19 -0.70 11.59 4.41
CA LEU A 19 -1.97 11.99 5.00
C LEU A 19 -1.81 12.51 6.44
N PHE A 20 -0.86 11.96 7.19
CA PHE A 20 -0.63 12.29 8.59
C PHE A 20 0.65 13.09 8.85
N ASP A 21 1.34 13.52 7.79
CA ASP A 21 2.58 14.32 7.86
C ASP A 21 3.64 13.67 8.78
N LEU A 22 3.97 12.41 8.48
CA LEU A 22 4.92 11.60 9.26
C LEU A 22 6.28 11.54 8.58
N GLU A 23 7.32 11.23 9.35
CA GLU A 23 8.59 10.76 8.82
C GLU A 23 8.49 9.26 8.44
N PRO A 24 9.25 8.78 7.43
CA PRO A 24 9.22 7.37 7.03
C PRO A 24 9.45 6.38 8.19
N GLU A 25 10.32 6.72 9.14
CA GLU A 25 10.64 5.89 10.30
C GLU A 25 9.49 5.79 11.32
N GLN A 26 8.49 6.67 11.23
CA GLN A 26 7.31 6.64 12.10
C GLN A 26 6.21 5.72 11.57
N VAL A 27 6.35 5.15 10.38
CA VAL A 27 5.37 4.23 9.79
C VAL A 27 5.89 2.79 9.85
N SER A 28 5.26 1.96 10.69
CA SER A 28 5.62 0.55 10.87
C SER A 28 4.52 -0.37 10.32
N VAL A 29 4.92 -1.50 9.72
CA VAL A 29 4.00 -2.53 9.22
C VAL A 29 4.01 -3.73 10.14
N VAL A 30 2.83 -4.13 10.60
CA VAL A 30 2.62 -5.34 11.41
C VAL A 30 1.62 -6.24 10.69
N GLN A 31 1.96 -7.51 10.51
CA GLN A 31 1.06 -8.49 9.95
C GLN A 31 0.03 -8.91 11.01
N HIS A 32 -1.25 -8.72 10.70
CA HIS A 32 -2.37 -9.10 11.56
C HIS A 32 -3.41 -9.88 10.77
N ARG A 33 -3.40 -11.22 10.91
CA ARG A 33 -4.17 -12.12 10.05
C ARG A 33 -5.68 -12.06 10.28
N GLU A 34 -6.13 -11.70 11.48
CA GLU A 34 -7.56 -11.61 11.77
C GLU A 34 -8.22 -10.38 11.12
N SER A 35 -7.43 -9.38 10.71
CA SER A 35 -7.92 -8.11 10.14
C SER A 35 -8.95 -7.40 11.02
N ILE A 36 -8.90 -7.61 12.33
CA ILE A 36 -9.79 -6.99 13.33
C ILE A 36 -9.21 -5.65 13.78
N VAL A 37 -7.91 -5.61 14.04
CA VAL A 37 -7.17 -4.36 14.24
C VAL A 37 -6.87 -3.77 12.87
N HIS A 38 -7.44 -2.60 12.55
CA HIS A 38 -7.27 -1.99 11.22
C HIS A 38 -6.03 -1.10 11.14
N SER A 39 -5.65 -0.44 12.24
CA SER A 39 -4.39 0.29 12.41
C SER A 39 -4.23 0.73 13.88
N MET A 40 -3.03 1.18 14.24
CA MET A 40 -2.66 1.62 15.59
C MET A 40 -1.77 2.85 15.55
N VAL A 41 -1.78 3.64 16.63
CA VAL A 41 -0.89 4.79 16.83
C VAL A 41 -0.23 4.66 18.21
N GLU A 42 1.10 4.73 18.24
CA GLU A 42 1.89 4.79 19.47
C GLU A 42 2.20 6.24 19.84
N PHE A 43 2.06 6.57 21.12
CA PHE A 43 2.31 7.89 21.68
C PHE A 43 3.62 7.92 22.49
N VAL A 44 4.11 9.12 22.78
CA VAL A 44 5.40 9.35 23.47
C VAL A 44 5.48 8.79 24.90
N ASP A 45 4.34 8.46 25.50
CA ASP A 45 4.22 7.78 26.79
C ASP A 45 4.12 6.24 26.66
N SER A 46 4.38 5.72 25.45
CA SER A 46 4.26 4.31 25.05
C SER A 46 2.82 3.76 25.09
N ALA A 47 1.80 4.62 25.18
CA ALA A 47 0.43 4.21 24.99
C ALA A 47 0.16 3.90 23.51
N VAL A 48 -0.59 2.83 23.25
CA VAL A 48 -1.05 2.48 21.90
C VAL A 48 -2.56 2.58 21.82
N ILE A 49 -3.06 3.37 20.87
CA ILE A 49 -4.49 3.44 20.53
C ILE A 49 -4.71 2.69 19.22
N ALA A 50 -5.58 1.69 19.26
CA ALA A 50 -5.93 0.85 18.12
C ALA A 50 -7.40 1.05 17.74
N GLN A 51 -7.69 1.09 16.43
CA GLN A 51 -9.06 1.00 15.95
C GLN A 51 -9.37 -0.45 15.56
N LEU A 52 -10.40 -1.00 16.20
CA LEU A 52 -10.88 -2.36 15.97
C LEU A 52 -12.27 -2.35 15.34
N GLY A 53 -12.53 -3.30 14.46
CA GLY A 53 -13.81 -3.45 13.80
C GLY A 53 -13.97 -4.80 13.11
N VAL A 54 -15.20 -5.09 12.70
CA VAL A 54 -15.42 -6.14 11.69
C VAL A 54 -14.87 -5.62 10.34
N PRO A 55 -14.28 -6.47 9.50
CA PRO A 55 -13.69 -6.05 8.22
C PRO A 55 -14.78 -5.69 7.20
N ASP A 56 -15.39 -4.51 7.35
CA ASP A 56 -16.48 -4.02 6.52
C ASP A 56 -16.31 -2.53 6.20
N MET A 57 -16.19 -2.23 4.90
CA MET A 57 -15.94 -0.87 4.40
C MET A 57 -17.05 0.13 4.72
N ARG A 58 -18.26 -0.31 5.09
CA ARG A 58 -19.34 0.61 5.48
C ARG A 58 -18.96 1.47 6.68
N VAL A 59 -18.14 0.97 7.61
CA VAL A 59 -17.69 1.73 8.79
C VAL A 59 -16.77 2.89 8.41
N PRO A 60 -15.62 2.68 7.74
CA PRO A 60 -14.73 3.77 7.37
C PRO A 60 -15.38 4.73 6.35
N ILE A 61 -16.18 4.24 5.39
CA ILE A 61 -16.89 5.11 4.44
C ILE A 61 -17.88 6.03 5.17
N GLN A 62 -18.70 5.47 6.07
CA GLN A 62 -19.65 6.27 6.85
C GLN A 62 -18.93 7.31 7.71
N TYR A 63 -17.83 6.92 8.36
CA TYR A 63 -17.06 7.84 9.19
C TYR A 63 -16.42 8.97 8.37
N ALA A 64 -15.86 8.69 7.19
CA ALA A 64 -15.30 9.70 6.31
C ALA A 64 -16.37 10.72 5.83
N LEU A 65 -17.59 10.27 5.57
CA LEU A 65 -18.70 11.15 5.14
C LEU A 65 -19.28 12.00 6.26
N LEU A 66 -19.25 11.51 7.49
CA LEU A 66 -19.91 12.13 8.64
C LEU A 66 -18.94 12.72 9.65
N PHE A 67 -17.63 12.73 9.37
CA PHE A 67 -16.65 13.21 10.33
C PHE A 67 -16.94 14.67 10.78
N PRO A 68 -16.91 14.97 12.09
CA PRO A 68 -16.51 14.12 13.22
C PRO A 68 -17.65 13.31 13.85
N GLU A 69 -18.89 13.48 13.40
CA GLU A 69 -20.05 12.76 13.90
C GLU A 69 -20.00 11.25 13.60
N ARG A 70 -20.77 10.49 14.38
CA ARG A 70 -20.97 9.05 14.18
C ARG A 70 -22.44 8.75 14.01
N ALA A 71 -22.74 7.81 13.12
CA ALA A 71 -24.07 7.25 12.92
C ALA A 71 -24.06 5.74 13.12
N ALA A 72 -25.24 5.14 13.33
CA ALA A 72 -25.35 3.70 13.37
C ALA A 72 -25.04 3.11 11.99
N SER A 73 -24.15 2.11 11.94
CA SER A 73 -23.77 1.43 10.68
C SER A 73 -24.73 0.31 10.28
N GLY A 74 -25.57 -0.16 11.21
CA GLY A 74 -26.45 -1.33 11.00
C GLY A 74 -25.69 -2.66 10.95
N LEU A 75 -24.38 -2.65 11.24
CA LEU A 75 -23.54 -3.84 11.30
C LEU A 75 -23.63 -4.53 12.66
N PRO A 76 -23.37 -5.85 12.72
CA PRO A 76 -23.08 -6.48 14.00
C PRO A 76 -21.84 -5.83 14.62
N GLY A 77 -21.88 -5.61 15.94
CA GLY A 77 -20.70 -5.18 16.69
C GLY A 77 -19.62 -6.26 16.71
N LEU A 78 -18.37 -5.85 16.93
CA LEU A 78 -17.26 -6.78 17.15
C LEU A 78 -17.45 -7.54 18.46
N ASP A 79 -17.51 -8.87 18.38
CA ASP A 79 -17.58 -9.77 19.54
C ASP A 79 -16.17 -10.27 19.87
N LEU A 80 -15.51 -9.61 20.82
CA LEU A 80 -14.13 -9.94 21.21
C LEU A 80 -13.98 -11.34 21.80
N VAL A 81 -15.02 -11.86 22.45
CA VAL A 81 -14.99 -13.22 23.01
C VAL A 81 -14.98 -14.25 21.89
N LYS A 82 -15.74 -14.01 20.81
CA LYS A 82 -15.70 -14.87 19.61
C LYS A 82 -14.45 -14.66 18.76
N ALA A 83 -13.92 -13.43 18.72
CA ALA A 83 -12.66 -13.15 18.04
C ALA A 83 -11.50 -13.94 18.66
N GLY A 84 -11.51 -14.12 19.97
CA GLY A 84 -10.53 -14.93 20.68
C GLY A 84 -9.14 -14.27 20.65
N THR A 85 -8.20 -14.92 19.99
CA THR A 85 -6.79 -14.50 19.97
C THR A 85 -6.49 -13.63 18.74
N LEU A 86 -5.83 -12.49 18.97
CA LEU A 86 -5.29 -11.63 17.93
C LEU A 86 -3.80 -11.92 17.75
N HIS A 87 -3.36 -12.14 16.51
CA HIS A 87 -1.96 -12.47 16.21
C HIS A 87 -1.29 -11.29 15.52
N PHE A 88 -0.03 -11.04 15.89
CA PHE A 88 0.80 -9.97 15.37
C PHE A 88 2.17 -10.55 15.04
N GLU A 89 2.63 -10.33 13.82
CA GLU A 89 3.88 -10.87 13.29
C GLU A 89 4.60 -9.78 12.48
N GLU A 90 5.92 -9.86 12.38
CA GLU A 90 6.68 -9.04 11.44
C GLU A 90 6.38 -9.50 9.99
N PRO A 91 6.26 -8.58 9.02
CA PRO A 91 6.07 -8.96 7.63
C PRO A 91 7.32 -9.66 7.08
N ASP A 92 7.13 -10.77 6.38
CA ASP A 92 8.21 -11.51 5.71
C ASP A 92 8.60 -10.82 4.39
N THR A 93 9.51 -9.84 4.46
CA THR A 93 9.96 -9.07 3.28
C THR A 93 10.81 -9.90 2.31
N ALA A 94 11.41 -11.00 2.76
CA ALA A 94 12.13 -11.93 1.88
C ALA A 94 11.15 -12.70 0.97
N ARG A 95 9.98 -13.06 1.51
CA ARG A 95 8.90 -13.69 0.75
C ARG A 95 8.07 -12.69 -0.05
N PHE A 96 7.91 -11.47 0.45
CA PHE A 96 7.09 -10.41 -0.15
C PHE A 96 7.92 -9.14 -0.42
N PRO A 97 8.78 -9.16 -1.44
CA PRO A 97 9.73 -8.07 -1.71
C PRO A 97 9.06 -6.74 -2.10
N ALA A 98 7.80 -6.75 -2.55
CA ALA A 98 7.08 -5.53 -2.91
C ALA A 98 6.98 -4.54 -1.73
N LEU A 99 6.89 -5.04 -0.49
CA LEU A 99 6.86 -4.17 0.68
C LEU A 99 8.18 -3.42 0.86
N GLU A 100 9.32 -4.08 0.64
CA GLU A 100 10.62 -3.41 0.72
C GLU A 100 10.81 -2.39 -0.41
N LEU A 101 10.32 -2.69 -1.61
CA LEU A 101 10.31 -1.70 -2.71
C LEU A 101 9.52 -0.45 -2.34
N ALA A 102 8.35 -0.60 -1.73
CA ALA A 102 7.55 0.53 -1.31
C ALA A 102 8.19 1.35 -0.19
N LEU A 103 8.85 0.70 0.78
CA LEU A 103 9.63 1.39 1.81
C LEU A 103 10.84 2.13 1.21
N SER A 104 11.49 1.54 0.21
CA SER A 104 12.54 2.19 -0.57
C SER A 104 12.02 3.42 -1.33
N ALA A 105 10.89 3.28 -2.02
CA ALA A 105 10.23 4.38 -2.74
C ALA A 105 9.81 5.52 -1.80
N LEU A 106 9.28 5.18 -0.61
CA LEU A 106 8.92 6.15 0.41
C LEU A 106 10.13 6.97 0.88
N ARG A 107 11.25 6.30 1.17
CA ARG A 107 12.49 6.96 1.61
C ARG A 107 13.12 7.80 0.50
N ALA A 108 13.04 7.36 -0.74
CA ALA A 108 13.56 8.10 -1.88
C ALA A 108 12.74 9.37 -2.18
N GLY A 109 11.42 9.31 -2.03
CA GLY A 109 10.51 10.42 -2.29
C GLY A 109 10.52 10.86 -3.77
N GLY A 110 10.19 12.13 -4.02
CA GLY A 110 10.14 12.71 -5.36
C GLY A 110 9.26 11.90 -6.31
N SER A 111 9.79 11.56 -7.48
CA SER A 111 9.09 10.80 -8.52
C SER A 111 9.01 9.29 -8.28
N VAL A 112 9.78 8.72 -7.33
CA VAL A 112 9.95 7.27 -7.20
C VAL A 112 8.64 6.53 -6.85
N PRO A 113 7.79 7.02 -5.92
CA PRO A 113 6.48 6.41 -5.68
C PRO A 113 5.57 6.35 -6.92
N CYS A 114 5.64 7.37 -7.78
CA CYS A 114 4.89 7.40 -9.04
C CYS A 114 5.37 6.29 -9.99
N VAL A 115 6.69 6.16 -10.18
CA VAL A 115 7.28 5.10 -11.02
C VAL A 115 6.89 3.72 -10.51
N MET A 116 6.99 3.49 -9.20
CA MET A 116 6.60 2.22 -8.59
C MET A 116 5.12 1.90 -8.85
N SER A 117 4.23 2.85 -8.59
CA SER A 117 2.78 2.68 -8.78
C SER A 117 2.40 2.42 -10.23
N ALA A 118 2.96 3.19 -11.17
CA ALA A 118 2.74 3.04 -12.60
C ALA A 118 3.23 1.68 -13.12
N ALA A 119 4.42 1.26 -12.69
CA ALA A 119 5.00 -0.02 -13.06
C ALA A 119 4.19 -1.20 -12.51
N ASP A 120 3.74 -1.12 -11.26
CA ASP A 120 2.93 -2.16 -10.61
C ASP A 120 1.59 -2.33 -11.33
N LYS A 121 0.90 -1.22 -11.62
CA LYS A 121 -0.36 -1.23 -12.35
C LYS A 121 -0.22 -1.93 -13.71
N ALA A 122 0.80 -1.57 -14.50
CA ALA A 122 1.04 -2.18 -15.81
C ALA A 122 1.46 -3.66 -15.71
N ALA A 123 2.28 -4.03 -14.72
CA ALA A 123 2.66 -5.42 -14.49
C ALA A 123 1.47 -6.28 -14.04
N VAL A 124 0.61 -5.76 -13.16
CA VAL A 124 -0.63 -6.41 -12.73
C VAL A 124 -1.58 -6.60 -13.91
N GLU A 125 -1.72 -5.61 -14.79
CA GLU A 125 -2.49 -5.73 -16.03
C GLU A 125 -1.98 -6.89 -16.89
N LEU A 126 -0.67 -6.94 -17.15
CA LEU A 126 -0.05 -8.02 -17.91
C LEU A 126 -0.23 -9.40 -17.26
N PHE A 127 -0.19 -9.48 -15.93
CA PHE A 127 -0.45 -10.72 -15.20
C PHE A 127 -1.91 -11.17 -15.36
N LEU A 128 -2.86 -10.24 -15.26
CA LEU A 128 -4.28 -10.53 -15.44
C LEU A 128 -4.59 -10.97 -16.88
N ASP A 129 -3.85 -10.44 -17.86
CA ASP A 129 -3.92 -10.84 -19.27
C ASP A 129 -3.14 -12.12 -19.60
N GLY A 130 -2.47 -12.73 -18.61
CA GLY A 130 -1.70 -13.96 -18.77
C GLY A 130 -0.42 -13.81 -19.59
N LYS A 131 0.09 -12.57 -19.74
CA LYS A 131 1.34 -12.28 -20.46
C LYS A 131 2.59 -12.50 -19.61
N ILE A 132 2.47 -12.32 -18.29
CA ILE A 132 3.53 -12.58 -17.32
C ILE A 132 3.02 -13.45 -16.17
N GLY A 133 3.94 -14.09 -15.44
CA GLY A 133 3.64 -14.81 -14.21
C GLY A 133 3.53 -13.90 -12.99
N PHE A 134 2.90 -14.40 -11.92
CA PHE A 134 2.74 -13.66 -10.66
C PHE A 134 4.09 -13.22 -10.05
N LEU A 135 5.12 -14.06 -10.16
CA LEU A 135 6.46 -13.78 -9.63
C LEU A 135 7.27 -12.79 -10.47
N ASP A 136 6.78 -12.43 -11.66
CA ASP A 136 7.44 -11.46 -12.54
C ASP A 136 7.07 -10.01 -12.19
N ILE A 137 5.98 -9.78 -11.44
CA ILE A 137 5.47 -8.44 -11.11
C ILE A 137 6.52 -7.62 -10.37
N VAL A 138 7.03 -8.13 -9.25
CA VAL A 138 7.96 -7.37 -8.39
C VAL A 138 9.29 -7.06 -9.08
N PRO A 139 9.96 -8.01 -9.78
CA PRO A 139 11.15 -7.71 -10.56
C PRO A 139 10.96 -6.66 -11.66
N ILE A 140 9.78 -6.61 -12.29
CA ILE A 140 9.47 -5.57 -13.28
C ILE A 140 9.40 -4.20 -12.60
N VAL A 141 8.70 -4.09 -11.47
CA VAL A 141 8.57 -2.84 -10.71
C VAL A 141 9.94 -2.35 -10.23
N GLU A 142 10.75 -3.22 -9.65
CA GLU A 142 12.11 -2.90 -9.19
C GLU A 142 12.96 -2.34 -10.34
N LYS A 143 12.92 -3.00 -11.50
CA LYS A 143 13.66 -2.55 -12.69
C LYS A 143 13.20 -1.19 -13.20
N GLU A 144 11.90 -0.87 -13.15
CA GLU A 144 11.42 0.47 -13.50
C GLU A 144 11.93 1.54 -12.53
N MET A 145 11.89 1.24 -11.23
CA MET A 145 12.39 2.15 -10.19
C MET A 145 13.89 2.42 -10.34
N GLU A 146 14.68 1.43 -10.72
CA GLU A 146 16.13 1.58 -10.93
C GLU A 146 16.49 2.35 -12.21
N ARG A 147 15.75 2.13 -13.30
CA ARG A 147 16.09 2.68 -14.62
C ARG A 147 15.50 4.06 -14.89
N THR A 148 14.48 4.47 -14.13
CA THR A 148 13.80 5.74 -14.32
C THR A 148 14.54 6.85 -13.57
N GLY A 149 14.71 8.01 -14.21
CA GLY A 149 15.39 9.15 -13.60
C GLY A 149 14.66 9.70 -12.37
N TYR A 150 15.43 10.14 -11.38
CA TYR A 150 14.90 10.77 -10.17
C TYR A 150 14.56 12.24 -10.43
N ALA A 151 13.32 12.63 -10.11
CA ALA A 151 12.88 14.03 -10.07
C ALA A 151 12.45 14.36 -8.63
N PRO A 152 13.10 15.32 -7.94
CA PRO A 152 12.87 15.57 -6.52
C PRO A 152 11.54 16.26 -6.20
N ASP A 153 11.06 17.14 -7.08
CA ASP A 153 9.84 17.94 -6.86
C ASP A 153 9.08 18.07 -8.19
N PRO A 154 8.50 16.97 -8.70
CA PRO A 154 7.86 16.97 -10.02
C PRO A 154 6.52 17.72 -9.98
N SER A 155 6.23 18.48 -11.05
CA SER A 155 4.92 19.08 -11.24
C SER A 155 3.85 18.01 -11.50
N LEU A 156 2.57 18.37 -11.39
CA LEU A 156 1.47 17.46 -11.72
C LEU A 156 1.57 16.94 -13.16
N GLU A 157 1.92 17.81 -14.11
CA GLU A 157 2.10 17.44 -15.50
C GLU A 157 3.27 16.48 -15.69
N GLU A 158 4.37 16.68 -14.97
CA GLU A 158 5.52 15.77 -14.96
C GLU A 158 5.17 14.41 -14.35
N ILE A 159 4.38 14.37 -13.28
CA ILE A 159 3.88 13.13 -12.66
C ILE A 159 2.99 12.36 -13.65
N ILE A 160 2.05 13.02 -14.31
CA ILE A 160 1.15 12.38 -15.29
C ILE A 160 1.94 11.84 -16.47
N ALA A 161 2.85 12.66 -17.04
CA ALA A 161 3.68 12.24 -18.16
C ALA A 161 4.58 11.05 -17.78
N LEU A 162 5.15 11.06 -16.58
CA LEU A 162 5.97 9.97 -16.06
C LEU A 162 5.18 8.69 -15.86
N ASN A 163 3.97 8.79 -15.30
CA ASN A 163 3.06 7.65 -15.15
C ASN A 163 2.81 6.98 -16.50
N ASP A 164 2.38 7.78 -17.49
CA ASP A 164 2.06 7.27 -18.83
C ASP A 164 3.29 6.68 -19.51
N GLU A 165 4.46 7.33 -19.39
CA GLU A 165 5.72 6.82 -19.94
C GLU A 165 6.08 5.45 -19.36
N VAL A 166 6.01 5.29 -18.03
CA VAL A 166 6.34 4.05 -17.34
C VAL A 166 5.35 2.95 -17.70
N GLU A 167 4.04 3.21 -17.66
CA GLU A 167 3.02 2.23 -18.05
C GLU A 167 3.23 1.73 -19.48
N GLN A 168 3.35 2.66 -20.45
CA GLN A 168 3.55 2.29 -21.86
C GLN A 168 4.84 1.52 -22.09
N ARG A 169 5.91 1.87 -21.35
CA ARG A 169 7.19 1.19 -21.44
C ARG A 169 7.10 -0.24 -20.91
N VAL A 170 6.46 -0.46 -19.76
CA VAL A 170 6.23 -1.82 -19.21
C VAL A 170 5.36 -2.66 -20.15
N LEU A 171 4.23 -2.12 -20.60
CA LEU A 171 3.34 -2.82 -21.54
C LEU A 171 4.06 -3.20 -22.85
N LYS A 172 4.91 -2.31 -23.37
CA LYS A 172 5.70 -2.59 -24.58
C LYS A 172 6.76 -3.66 -24.34
N ASP A 173 7.51 -3.57 -23.25
CA ASP A 173 8.64 -4.46 -22.95
C ASP A 173 8.16 -5.90 -22.67
N TYR A 174 6.97 -6.07 -22.09
CA TYR A 174 6.48 -7.37 -21.58
C TYR A 174 5.14 -7.85 -22.17
N GLY A 175 4.40 -7.03 -22.93
CA GLY A 175 3.11 -7.39 -23.51
C GLY A 175 3.16 -8.17 -24.83
N SER A 176 4.34 -8.25 -25.46
CA SER A 176 4.54 -8.95 -26.73
C SER A 176 4.82 -10.45 -26.52
N GLY A 177 3.86 -11.17 -25.94
CA GLY A 177 3.86 -12.63 -25.78
C GLY A 177 2.75 -13.30 -26.58
#